data_AF-A0AAU7E8F3-F1
#
_entry.id   AF-A0AAU7E8F3-F1
#
_cell.length_a   1.000
_cell.length_b   1.000
_cell.length_c   1.000
_cell.angle_alpha   90.00
_cell.angle_beta   90.00
_cell.angle_gamma   90.00
#
_symmetry.space_group_name_H-M   'P 1'
#
loop_
_entity.id
_entity.type
_entity.pdbx_description
1 polymer ?
#
loop_
_entity_poly.entity_id
_entity_poly.type
_entity_poly.pdbx_seq_one_letter_code
_entity_poly.pdbx_strand_id
1 'polypeptide(L)'
;MILEAKNSYTNLNSINFAQNYNFSSQNKQNQVEQTSDFIIHNYKITYASEFGFRTDENGIFDKDLNKISQIPQSYDLDIKSVRLISKELLKQDEMLNYNKIDLPQILNHYYSSLKALNSEFEQNGEQYLTREQISSLVQGFSTQDGMQNSEIKRIYNDLNELKTALKQTRNLNVLNLDNKIINFNFDSAINNTADNNFIKPYLSKNSSVAKSGLFLNFIYQDLKSQNENKANFFMNPVELSLNAHKDFYNLLDNKNSFEEFIKEQNKEKMSFDLYLYVNGVDKNSVADDKLALLFQQYVNYQHNINLQDFANSSSIFGLYMQESLENFSQIKQEYSTQNDEEKLIKANENKSQAMDYFLNHRKKQAGLNKILNSYLQAMA
;
A
#
# COMPACT_ATOMS: atom_id res chain seq x y z
N MET A 1 -2.58 -14.00 -0.77
CA MET A 1 -4.05 -14.14 -0.82
C MET A 1 -4.63 -12.76 -0.57
N ILE A 2 -4.77 -11.96 -1.63
CA ILE A 2 -5.45 -10.66 -1.60
C ILE A 2 -6.52 -10.80 -2.68
N LEU A 3 -7.75 -10.41 -2.34
CA LEU A 3 -9.01 -10.54 -3.12
C LEU A 3 -9.78 -11.87 -2.97
N GLU A 4 -10.29 -12.13 -1.76
CA GLU A 4 -11.63 -12.73 -1.61
C GLU A 4 -12.60 -11.75 -0.92
N ALA A 5 -12.58 -10.49 -1.34
CA ALA A 5 -13.82 -9.73 -1.31
C ALA A 5 -14.55 -10.09 -2.60
N LYS A 6 -15.62 -10.89 -2.52
CA LYS A 6 -16.53 -11.17 -3.65
C LYS A 6 -16.72 -9.90 -4.48
N ASN A 7 -16.05 -9.83 -5.63
CA ASN A 7 -16.20 -8.79 -6.64
C ASN A 7 -17.66 -8.75 -7.07
N SER A 8 -18.46 -7.94 -6.36
CA SER A 8 -19.90 -7.84 -6.57
C SER A 8 -20.26 -6.54 -7.29
N TYR A 9 -19.27 -5.73 -7.65
CA TYR A 9 -19.46 -4.43 -8.29
C TYR A 9 -18.45 -4.29 -9.43
N THR A 10 -18.67 -5.08 -10.47
CA THR A 10 -18.03 -4.87 -11.77
C THR A 10 -18.27 -3.42 -12.21
N ASN A 11 -17.18 -2.80 -12.65
CA ASN A 11 -17.10 -1.42 -13.11
C ASN A 11 -18.08 -1.21 -14.29
N LEU A 12 -19.27 -0.69 -14.01
CA LEU A 12 -20.33 -0.39 -15.00
C LEU A 12 -20.17 1.01 -15.63
N ASN A 13 -18.98 1.60 -15.57
CA ASN A 13 -18.67 2.87 -16.24
C ASN A 13 -18.62 2.75 -17.79
N SER A 14 -18.92 1.58 -18.35
CA SER A 14 -19.15 1.40 -19.79
C SER A 14 -20.52 1.90 -20.26
N ILE A 15 -20.99 3.05 -19.75
CA ILE A 15 -21.98 3.85 -20.49
C ILE A 15 -21.20 4.95 -21.19
N ASN A 16 -20.58 4.59 -22.31
CA ASN A 16 -20.13 5.55 -23.30
C ASN A 16 -21.36 6.29 -23.84
N PHE A 17 -21.77 7.39 -23.20
CA PHE A 17 -22.56 8.41 -23.89
C PHE A 17 -21.65 9.14 -24.86
N ALA A 18 -21.22 8.45 -25.92
CA ALA A 18 -20.82 9.09 -27.15
C ALA A 18 -22.11 9.57 -27.84
N GLN A 19 -22.70 10.67 -27.37
CA GLN A 19 -23.55 11.48 -28.22
C GLN A 19 -22.65 12.21 -29.22
N ASN A 20 -22.14 11.47 -30.20
CA ASN A 20 -21.88 12.05 -31.51
C ASN A 20 -23.25 12.28 -32.14
N TYR A 21 -23.94 13.35 -31.72
CA TYR A 21 -24.96 13.95 -32.56
C TYR A 21 -24.23 14.57 -33.76
N ASN A 22 -23.95 13.74 -34.75
CA ASN A 22 -23.81 14.21 -36.11
C ASN A 22 -25.13 14.88 -36.46
N PHE A 23 -25.18 16.21 -36.39
CA PHE A 23 -26.14 16.99 -37.15
C PHE A 23 -25.87 16.68 -38.61
N SER A 24 -26.57 15.67 -39.13
CA SER A 24 -26.74 15.51 -40.56
C SER A 24 -27.38 16.78 -41.08
N SER A 25 -26.65 17.46 -41.95
CA SER A 25 -27.10 18.60 -42.74
C SER A 25 -28.32 18.21 -43.55
N GLN A 26 -29.50 18.38 -42.98
CA GLN A 26 -30.74 18.51 -43.75
C GLN A 26 -31.02 20.00 -43.94
N ASN A 27 -30.78 20.43 -45.18
CA ASN A 27 -31.23 21.69 -45.75
C ASN A 27 -32.69 21.98 -45.37
N LYS A 28 -32.90 22.95 -44.48
CA LYS A 28 -34.05 23.86 -44.53
C LYS A 28 -33.59 25.26 -44.14
N GLN A 29 -33.51 26.12 -45.14
CA GLN A 29 -33.50 27.57 -44.95
C GLN A 29 -34.73 27.96 -44.14
N ASN A 30 -34.52 28.64 -43.02
CA ASN A 30 -35.40 29.72 -42.55
C ASN A 30 -34.57 30.59 -41.59
N GLN A 31 -34.44 31.86 -42.00
CA GLN A 31 -33.78 32.92 -41.26
C GLN A 31 -34.56 33.22 -39.98
N VAL A 32 -33.87 33.20 -38.84
CA VAL A 32 -34.26 33.96 -37.64
C VAL A 32 -32.97 34.56 -37.07
N GLU A 33 -33.07 35.85 -36.74
CA GLU A 33 -32.00 36.79 -36.46
C GLU A 33 -31.09 36.37 -35.29
N GLN A 34 -29.79 36.61 -35.48
CA GLN A 34 -28.73 36.39 -34.53
C GLN A 34 -28.74 37.48 -33.44
N THR A 35 -29.12 37.14 -32.22
CA THR A 35 -28.55 37.78 -31.02
C THR A 35 -27.40 36.92 -30.55
N SER A 36 -26.19 37.30 -30.96
CA SER A 36 -24.95 36.62 -30.63
C SER A 36 -24.49 36.96 -29.21
N ASP A 37 -25.09 36.31 -28.21
CA ASP A 37 -24.41 36.03 -26.94
C ASP A 37 -23.89 34.59 -27.02
N PHE A 38 -22.79 34.40 -27.77
CA PHE A 38 -22.03 33.16 -27.73
C PHE A 38 -21.36 33.07 -26.36
N ILE A 39 -22.01 32.39 -25.42
CA ILE A 39 -21.34 31.82 -24.25
C ILE A 39 -20.34 30.79 -24.80
N ILE A 40 -19.07 31.20 -24.93
CA ILE A 40 -17.97 30.30 -25.23
C ILE A 40 -17.87 29.34 -24.04
N HIS A 41 -18.57 28.21 -24.14
CA HIS A 41 -18.28 27.07 -23.31
C HIS A 41 -16.89 26.62 -23.72
N ASN A 42 -15.91 26.83 -22.84
CA ASN A 42 -14.58 26.23 -22.97
C ASN A 42 -14.75 24.71 -22.86
N TYR A 43 -15.11 24.06 -23.96
CA TYR A 43 -15.20 22.61 -24.04
C TYR A 43 -13.78 22.05 -23.95
N LYS A 44 -13.39 21.60 -22.76
CA LYS A 44 -12.13 20.88 -22.57
C LYS A 44 -12.19 19.57 -23.36
N ILE A 45 -11.31 19.41 -24.34
CA ILE A 45 -11.21 18.17 -25.12
C ILE A 45 -10.75 17.08 -24.16
N THR A 46 -11.47 15.96 -24.15
CA THR A 46 -11.17 14.81 -23.30
C THR A 46 -11.18 13.51 -24.10
N TYR A 47 -10.36 12.56 -23.68
CA TYR A 47 -10.12 11.28 -24.35
C TYR A 47 -10.47 10.12 -23.42
N ALA A 48 -11.08 9.06 -23.95
CA ALA A 48 -11.35 7.85 -23.18
C ALA A 48 -10.04 7.11 -22.86
N SER A 49 -9.84 6.75 -21.59
CA SER A 49 -8.72 5.90 -21.15
C SER A 49 -9.12 4.42 -21.12
N GLU A 50 -8.11 3.56 -21.08
CA GLU A 50 -8.26 2.11 -20.86
C GLU A 50 -8.82 1.75 -19.46
N PHE A 51 -8.95 2.72 -18.56
CA PHE A 51 -9.50 2.51 -17.21
C PHE A 51 -10.99 2.86 -17.10
N GLY A 52 -11.63 3.24 -18.22
CA GLY A 52 -13.04 3.65 -18.23
C GLY A 52 -13.29 5.06 -17.70
N PHE A 53 -12.23 5.88 -17.57
CA PHE A 53 -12.31 7.30 -17.20
C PHE A 53 -11.79 8.18 -18.33
N ARG A 54 -12.15 9.47 -18.33
CA ARG A 54 -11.67 10.41 -19.35
C ARG A 54 -10.40 11.11 -18.87
N THR A 55 -9.55 11.50 -19.80
CA THR A 55 -8.32 12.27 -19.58
C THR A 55 -8.28 13.49 -20.48
N ASP A 56 -7.54 14.52 -20.10
CA ASP A 56 -7.26 15.65 -20.97
C ASP A 56 -6.04 15.42 -21.89
N GLU A 57 -5.70 16.44 -22.70
CA GLU A 57 -4.55 16.42 -23.60
C GLU A 57 -3.20 16.24 -22.90
N ASN A 58 -3.09 16.65 -21.63
CA ASN A 58 -1.88 16.48 -20.83
C ASN A 58 -1.82 15.10 -20.16
N GLY A 59 -2.87 14.28 -20.32
CA GLY A 59 -2.97 12.96 -19.71
C GLY A 59 -3.45 12.98 -18.26
N ILE A 60 -4.04 14.09 -17.79
CA ILE A 60 -4.62 14.17 -16.45
C ILE A 60 -6.06 13.66 -16.48
N PHE A 61 -6.41 12.77 -15.55
CA PHE A 61 -7.79 12.29 -15.42
C PHE A 61 -8.77 13.40 -15.09
N ASP A 62 -9.96 13.31 -15.67
CA ASP A 62 -11.09 14.15 -15.29
C ASP A 62 -11.51 13.88 -13.84
N LYS A 63 -12.11 14.88 -13.20
CA LYS A 63 -12.38 14.87 -11.75
C LYS A 63 -13.44 13.86 -11.32
N ASP A 64 -14.13 13.24 -12.28
CA ASP A 64 -15.02 12.10 -12.04
C ASP A 64 -14.31 10.94 -11.34
N LEU A 65 -13.06 10.63 -11.73
CA LEU A 65 -12.28 9.59 -11.06
C LEU A 65 -12.09 9.95 -9.58
N ASN A 66 -11.67 11.19 -9.29
CA ASN A 66 -11.44 11.66 -7.93
C ASN A 66 -12.72 11.61 -7.09
N LYS A 67 -13.83 12.07 -7.67
CA LYS A 67 -15.15 12.09 -7.04
C LYS A 67 -15.62 10.68 -6.69
N ILE A 68 -15.48 9.71 -7.60
CA ILE A 68 -15.89 8.33 -7.37
C ILE A 68 -14.96 7.65 -6.34
N SER A 69 -13.67 7.99 -6.35
CA SER A 69 -12.66 7.48 -5.41
C SER A 69 -12.72 8.14 -4.02
N GLN A 70 -13.54 9.18 -3.84
CA GLN A 70 -13.59 9.98 -2.61
C GLN A 70 -12.21 10.52 -2.18
N ILE A 71 -11.44 11.00 -3.16
CA ILE A 71 -10.18 11.74 -2.95
C ILE A 71 -10.38 13.21 -3.38
N PRO A 72 -9.49 14.14 -3.02
CA PRO A 72 -9.67 15.55 -3.32
C PRO A 72 -9.77 15.79 -4.82
N GLN A 73 -10.76 16.59 -5.24
CA GLN A 73 -10.95 16.94 -6.65
C GLN A 73 -9.82 17.80 -7.20
N SER A 74 -9.05 18.47 -6.34
CA SER A 74 -7.87 19.23 -6.73
C SER A 74 -6.73 18.33 -7.23
N TYR A 75 -6.70 17.04 -6.85
CA TYR A 75 -5.60 16.15 -7.21
C TYR A 75 -5.58 15.90 -8.71
N ASP A 76 -4.44 16.20 -9.33
CA ASP A 76 -4.20 15.89 -10.73
C ASP A 76 -3.57 14.51 -10.83
N LEU A 77 -4.29 13.56 -11.42
CA LEU A 77 -3.80 12.18 -11.56
C LEU A 77 -3.34 11.96 -13.01
N ASP A 78 -2.04 11.81 -13.22
CA ASP A 78 -1.47 11.47 -14.53
C ASP A 78 -1.74 9.98 -14.88
N ILE A 79 -2.26 9.75 -16.08
CA ILE A 79 -2.52 8.42 -16.63
C ILE A 79 -1.26 7.54 -16.70
N LYS A 80 -0.08 8.12 -16.94
CA LYS A 80 1.19 7.37 -16.97
C LYS A 80 1.48 6.74 -15.62
N SER A 81 1.23 7.45 -14.53
CA SER A 81 1.41 6.94 -13.17
C SER A 81 0.45 5.80 -12.88
N VAL A 82 -0.82 5.94 -13.27
CA VAL A 82 -1.84 4.88 -13.13
C VAL A 82 -1.49 3.65 -13.99
N ARG A 83 -0.92 3.84 -15.19
CA ARG A 83 -0.39 2.74 -16.02
C ARG A 83 0.74 1.99 -15.32
N LEU A 84 1.66 2.70 -14.66
CA LEU A 84 2.75 2.08 -13.91
C LEU A 84 2.24 1.29 -12.70
N ILE A 85 1.31 1.87 -11.92
CA ILE A 85 0.61 1.16 -10.84
C ILE A 85 -0.07 -0.11 -11.36
N SER A 86 -0.78 0.02 -12.48
CA SER A 86 -1.50 -1.11 -13.08
C SER A 86 -0.57 -2.22 -13.56
N LYS A 87 0.61 -1.89 -14.09
CA LYS A 87 1.63 -2.89 -14.43
C LYS A 87 2.10 -3.67 -13.20
N GLU A 88 2.28 -3.02 -12.06
CA GLU A 88 2.64 -3.70 -10.82
C GLU A 88 1.50 -4.58 -10.28
N LEU A 89 0.23 -4.16 -10.43
CA LEU A 89 -0.94 -5.00 -10.09
C LEU A 89 -1.04 -6.24 -10.98
N LEU A 90 -0.80 -6.11 -12.29
CA LEU A 90 -0.84 -7.22 -13.24
C LEU A 90 0.24 -8.27 -12.96
N LYS A 91 1.37 -7.89 -12.36
CA LYS A 91 2.39 -8.87 -11.91
C LYS A 91 1.92 -9.69 -10.70
N GLN A 92 0.94 -9.20 -9.94
CA GLN A 92 0.41 -9.91 -8.77
C GLN A 92 -0.69 -10.93 -9.14
N ASP A 93 -1.42 -10.67 -10.22
CA ASP A 93 -2.47 -11.55 -10.75
C ASP A 93 -2.50 -11.45 -12.28
N GLU A 94 -2.02 -12.50 -12.94
CA GLU A 94 -1.92 -12.59 -14.40
C GLU A 94 -3.28 -12.58 -15.11
N MET A 95 -4.39 -12.84 -14.39
CA MET A 95 -5.75 -12.86 -14.95
C MET A 95 -6.44 -11.49 -14.93
N LEU A 96 -5.83 -10.50 -14.28
CA LEU A 96 -6.29 -9.11 -14.32
C LEU A 96 -6.06 -8.51 -15.72
N ASN A 97 -6.94 -7.58 -16.10
CA ASN A 97 -6.73 -6.70 -17.24
C ASN A 97 -7.11 -5.27 -16.83
N TYR A 98 -6.71 -4.26 -17.61
CA TYR A 98 -6.92 -2.85 -17.24
C TYR A 98 -8.38 -2.53 -16.93
N ASN A 99 -9.34 -3.09 -17.68
CA ASN A 99 -10.78 -2.84 -17.50
C ASN A 99 -11.35 -3.47 -16.21
N LYS A 100 -10.68 -4.46 -15.62
CA LYS A 100 -11.09 -5.14 -14.38
C LYS A 100 -10.48 -4.51 -13.13
N ILE A 101 -9.54 -3.56 -13.27
CA ILE A 101 -8.95 -2.86 -12.14
C ILE A 101 -9.98 -1.88 -11.57
N ASP A 102 -10.41 -2.08 -10.32
CA ASP A 102 -11.21 -1.09 -9.60
C ASP A 102 -10.31 0.04 -9.10
N LEU A 103 -9.93 0.93 -10.03
CA LEU A 103 -9.08 2.06 -9.74
C LEU A 103 -9.65 2.95 -8.62
N PRO A 104 -10.96 3.26 -8.57
CA PRO A 104 -11.51 3.99 -7.44
C PRO A 104 -11.30 3.35 -6.08
N GLN A 105 -11.47 2.03 -5.98
CA GLN A 105 -11.24 1.32 -4.73
C GLN A 105 -9.77 1.38 -4.31
N ILE A 106 -8.84 1.17 -5.25
CA ILE A 106 -7.39 1.24 -4.96
C ILE A 106 -7.02 2.65 -4.50
N LEU A 107 -7.43 3.69 -5.23
CA LEU A 107 -7.14 5.07 -4.86
C LEU A 107 -7.71 5.41 -3.48
N ASN A 108 -8.97 5.07 -3.22
CA ASN A 108 -9.59 5.34 -1.93
C ASN A 108 -8.86 4.63 -0.78
N HIS A 109 -8.48 3.37 -1.00
CA HIS A 109 -7.86 2.52 0.01
C HIS A 109 -6.53 3.10 0.50
N TYR A 110 -5.65 3.47 -0.43
CA TYR A 110 -4.36 4.06 -0.11
C TYR A 110 -4.53 5.48 0.45
N TYR A 111 -5.43 6.28 -0.13
CA TYR A 111 -5.66 7.66 0.31
C TYR A 111 -6.21 7.72 1.73
N SER A 112 -7.13 6.83 2.10
CA SER A 112 -7.72 6.80 3.43
C SER A 112 -6.68 6.53 4.52
N SER A 113 -5.72 5.64 4.24
CA SER A 113 -4.60 5.36 5.16
C SER A 113 -3.64 6.56 5.28
N LEU A 114 -3.32 7.17 4.14
CA LEU A 114 -2.46 8.35 4.06
C LEU A 114 -3.05 9.55 4.82
N LYS A 115 -4.32 9.85 4.56
CA LYS A 115 -5.09 10.93 5.20
C LYS A 115 -5.24 10.70 6.71
N ALA A 116 -5.50 9.46 7.14
CA ALA A 116 -5.69 9.15 8.56
C ALA A 116 -4.45 9.43 9.42
N LEU A 117 -3.26 9.31 8.83
CA LEU A 117 -1.99 9.44 9.55
C LEU A 117 -1.28 10.78 9.31
N ASN A 118 -1.59 11.46 8.20
CA ASN A 118 -0.99 12.73 7.84
C ASN A 118 -2.08 13.78 7.61
N SER A 119 -2.31 14.64 8.60
CA SER A 119 -3.32 15.72 8.54
C SER A 119 -3.12 16.69 7.37
N GLU A 120 -1.89 16.78 6.87
CA GLU A 120 -1.55 17.51 5.65
C GLU A 120 -2.42 17.05 4.45
N PHE A 121 -2.80 15.78 4.39
CA PHE A 121 -3.67 15.23 3.35
C PHE A 121 -5.17 15.39 3.65
N GLU A 122 -5.58 15.87 4.82
CA GLU A 122 -6.99 16.22 5.08
C GLU A 122 -7.43 17.48 4.33
N GLN A 123 -6.48 18.38 4.04
CA GLN A 123 -6.76 19.61 3.32
C GLN A 123 -7.06 19.32 1.84
N ASN A 124 -8.20 19.82 1.35
CA ASN A 124 -8.68 19.56 -0.01
C ASN A 124 -7.82 20.20 -1.14
N GLY A 125 -6.72 20.90 -0.83
CA GLY A 125 -5.90 21.62 -1.81
C GLY A 125 -4.74 20.79 -2.36
N GLU A 126 -4.49 20.90 -3.68
CA GLU A 126 -3.27 20.38 -4.31
C GLU A 126 -2.11 21.32 -3.97
N GLN A 127 -1.42 21.01 -2.88
CA GLN A 127 -0.25 21.76 -2.44
C GLN A 127 1.03 21.03 -2.85
N TYR A 128 2.07 21.82 -3.10
CA TYR A 128 3.41 21.31 -3.35
C TYR A 128 4.23 21.39 -2.06
N LEU A 129 4.69 20.24 -1.59
CA LEU A 129 5.45 20.12 -0.35
C LEU A 129 6.96 20.13 -0.65
N THR A 130 7.71 20.87 0.17
CA THR A 130 9.18 20.85 0.16
C THR A 130 9.71 19.57 0.78
N ARG A 131 10.99 19.26 0.56
CA ARG A 131 11.64 18.09 1.16
C ARG A 131 11.54 18.08 2.68
N GLU A 132 11.75 19.24 3.32
CA GLU A 132 11.66 19.39 4.78
C GLU A 132 10.26 19.09 5.30
N GLN A 133 9.23 19.62 4.64
CA GLN A 133 7.84 19.32 4.98
C GLN A 133 7.53 17.83 4.81
N ILE A 134 7.99 17.21 3.72
CA ILE A 134 7.78 15.78 3.46
C ILE A 134 8.48 14.91 4.51
N SER A 135 9.70 15.27 4.92
CA SER A 135 10.44 14.55 5.97
C SER A 135 9.80 14.68 7.36
N SER A 136 8.94 15.68 7.59
CA SER A 136 8.19 15.85 8.85
C SER A 136 6.89 15.03 8.92
N LEU A 137 6.47 14.43 7.80
CA LEU A 137 5.27 13.58 7.75
C LEU A 137 5.53 12.23 8.43
N VAL A 138 4.47 11.57 8.91
CA VAL A 138 4.50 10.17 9.33
C VAL A 138 4.96 9.33 8.14
N GLN A 139 5.96 8.47 8.33
CA GLN A 139 6.64 7.74 7.26
C GLN A 139 6.02 6.35 7.01
N GLY A 140 5.34 5.75 7.99
CA GLY A 140 4.69 4.47 7.80
C GLY A 140 3.87 4.02 9.00
N PHE A 141 3.31 2.81 8.91
CA PHE A 141 2.54 2.19 9.98
C PHE A 141 2.52 0.67 9.86
N SER A 142 2.11 -0.03 10.92
CA SER A 142 1.74 -1.44 10.85
C SER A 142 0.34 -1.65 11.42
N THR A 143 -0.33 -2.70 10.96
CA THR A 143 -1.72 -3.00 11.32
C THR A 143 -1.82 -4.30 12.10
N GLN A 144 -3.02 -4.63 12.59
CA GLN A 144 -3.30 -5.82 13.41
C GLN A 144 -3.05 -7.17 12.70
N ASP A 145 -3.23 -7.24 11.39
CA ASP A 145 -3.07 -8.47 10.59
C ASP A 145 -2.09 -8.30 9.42
N GLY A 146 -1.40 -7.16 9.38
CA GLY A 146 -0.49 -6.76 8.32
C GLY A 146 -1.18 -6.46 6.99
N MET A 147 -2.51 -6.34 6.97
CA MET A 147 -3.27 -5.84 5.84
C MET A 147 -3.51 -4.34 6.00
N GLN A 148 -3.41 -3.62 4.90
CA GLN A 148 -3.60 -2.17 4.89
C GLN A 148 -5.01 -1.73 5.30
N ASN A 149 -6.03 -2.59 5.25
CA ASN A 149 -7.39 -2.28 5.70
C ASN A 149 -7.60 -2.35 7.21
N SER A 150 -6.69 -3.01 7.92
CA SER A 150 -6.94 -3.36 9.31
C SER A 150 -6.55 -2.25 10.27
N GLU A 151 -6.93 -2.43 11.53
CA GLU A 151 -6.64 -1.50 12.61
C GLU A 151 -5.14 -1.23 12.68
N ILE A 152 -4.76 0.05 12.70
CA ILE A 152 -3.39 0.52 12.89
C ILE A 152 -2.98 0.23 14.32
N LYS A 153 -1.85 -0.46 14.48
CA LYS A 153 -1.27 -0.82 15.78
C LYS A 153 0.00 -0.07 16.12
N ARG A 154 0.73 0.44 15.13
CA ARG A 154 1.96 1.22 15.34
C ARG A 154 2.12 2.25 14.24
N ILE A 155 2.66 3.41 14.58
CA ILE A 155 2.90 4.53 13.67
C ILE A 155 4.38 4.89 13.73
N TYR A 156 5.04 5.00 12.58
CA TYR A 156 6.44 5.41 12.46
C TYR A 156 6.51 6.86 12.02
N ASN A 157 6.93 7.75 12.92
CA ASN A 157 6.83 9.19 12.72
C ASN A 157 7.93 9.74 11.84
N ASP A 158 9.14 9.20 11.94
CA ASP A 158 10.29 9.66 11.16
C ASP A 158 10.99 8.54 10.40
N LEU A 159 11.89 8.93 9.48
CA LEU A 159 12.53 8.01 8.56
C LEU A 159 13.54 7.10 9.25
N ASN A 160 14.20 7.55 10.32
CA ASN A 160 15.17 6.75 11.05
C ASN A 160 14.46 5.68 11.88
N GLU A 161 13.35 6.04 12.52
CA GLU A 161 12.45 5.11 13.20
C GLU A 161 11.98 4.01 12.24
N LEU A 162 11.44 4.41 11.08
CA LEU A 162 10.98 3.48 10.06
C LEU A 162 12.10 2.56 9.55
N LYS A 163 13.27 3.10 9.22
CA LYS A 163 14.42 2.31 8.74
C LYS A 163 14.90 1.31 9.77
N THR A 164 14.90 1.70 11.05
CA THR A 164 15.25 0.80 12.15
C THR A 164 14.24 -0.33 12.26
N ALA A 165 12.95 -0.02 12.22
CA ALA A 165 11.89 -1.02 12.27
C ALA A 165 11.89 -1.97 11.07
N LEU A 166 12.19 -1.48 9.85
CA LEU A 166 12.36 -2.31 8.66
C LEU A 166 13.54 -3.27 8.80
N LYS A 167 14.68 -2.80 9.32
CA LYS A 167 15.85 -3.65 9.60
C LYS A 167 15.53 -4.72 10.67
N GLN A 168 14.86 -4.33 11.76
CA GLN A 168 14.41 -5.27 12.79
C GLN A 168 13.46 -6.32 12.20
N THR A 169 12.51 -5.91 11.34
CA THR A 169 11.57 -6.82 10.67
C THR A 169 12.31 -7.86 9.83
N ARG A 170 13.35 -7.46 9.10
CA ARG A 170 14.21 -8.40 8.36
C ARG A 170 14.82 -9.47 9.25
N ASN A 171 15.26 -9.10 10.45
CA ASN A 171 15.86 -10.03 11.40
C ASN A 171 14.81 -10.93 12.07
N LEU A 172 13.60 -10.41 12.30
CA LEU A 172 12.45 -11.16 12.82
C LEU A 172 12.01 -12.24 11.84
N ASN A 173 12.13 -12.01 10.53
CA ASN A 173 11.75 -12.99 9.51
C ASN A 173 12.53 -14.31 9.63
N VAL A 174 13.79 -14.24 10.10
CA VAL A 174 14.62 -15.44 10.37
C VAL A 174 14.05 -16.28 11.53
N LEU A 175 13.30 -15.63 12.43
CA LEU A 175 12.56 -16.25 13.54
C LEU A 175 11.11 -16.61 13.19
N ASN A 176 10.73 -16.55 11.91
CA ASN A 176 9.33 -16.70 11.47
C ASN A 176 8.37 -15.69 12.11
N LEU A 177 8.84 -14.47 12.40
CA LEU A 177 8.06 -13.34 12.91
C LEU A 177 8.07 -12.21 11.88
N ASP A 178 6.96 -11.48 11.73
CA ASP A 178 6.87 -10.41 10.73
C ASP A 178 5.96 -9.25 11.17
N ASN A 179 6.52 -8.06 11.30
CA ASN A 179 5.79 -6.86 11.70
C ASN A 179 4.91 -6.27 10.57
N LYS A 180 5.12 -6.67 9.30
CA LYS A 180 4.39 -6.16 8.12
C LYS A 180 4.18 -4.64 8.15
N ILE A 181 5.27 -3.92 7.90
CA ILE A 181 5.28 -2.46 7.88
C ILE A 181 4.82 -1.97 6.50
N ILE A 182 3.86 -1.04 6.50
CA ILE A 182 3.42 -0.30 5.33
C ILE A 182 4.18 1.04 5.31
N ASN A 183 5.04 1.20 4.30
CA ASN A 183 5.86 2.39 4.10
C ASN A 183 5.18 3.34 3.10
N PHE A 184 5.04 4.63 3.44
CA PHE A 184 4.55 5.63 2.50
C PHE A 184 5.56 5.97 1.39
N ASN A 185 6.82 5.56 1.55
CA ASN A 185 7.92 5.71 0.59
C ASN A 185 8.16 7.17 0.19
N PHE A 186 8.00 8.12 1.12
CA PHE A 186 8.25 9.54 0.87
C PHE A 186 9.71 9.83 0.54
N ASP A 187 10.65 9.08 1.12
CA ASP A 187 12.08 9.16 0.83
C ASP A 187 12.40 8.90 -0.65
N SER A 188 11.73 7.91 -1.25
CA SER A 188 11.84 7.61 -2.70
C SER A 188 11.34 8.75 -3.59
N ALA A 189 10.41 9.56 -3.07
CA ALA A 189 9.87 10.71 -3.77
C ALA A 189 10.79 11.94 -3.69
N ILE A 190 11.59 12.09 -2.62
CA ILE A 190 12.41 13.29 -2.39
C ILE A 190 13.90 13.14 -2.75
N ASN A 191 14.48 11.95 -2.61
CA ASN A 191 15.93 11.75 -2.77
C ASN A 191 16.38 11.67 -4.23
N ASN A 192 15.53 11.14 -5.12
CA ASN A 192 15.87 10.87 -6.52
C ASN A 192 14.96 11.60 -7.52
N THR A 193 14.52 12.83 -7.21
CA THR A 193 13.53 13.56 -8.02
C THR A 193 13.95 13.73 -9.50
N ALA A 194 15.24 13.83 -9.80
CA ALA A 194 15.75 14.00 -11.16
C ALA A 194 15.62 12.73 -12.03
N ASP A 195 15.75 11.54 -11.42
CA ASP A 195 15.74 10.25 -12.12
C ASP A 195 14.44 9.46 -11.89
N ASN A 196 13.63 9.88 -10.92
CA ASN A 196 12.34 9.29 -10.63
C ASN A 196 11.29 9.72 -11.68
N ASN A 197 11.23 8.99 -12.79
CA ASN A 197 10.25 9.21 -13.86
C ASN A 197 8.79 9.15 -13.39
N PHE A 198 8.50 8.48 -12.27
CA PHE A 198 7.16 8.42 -11.70
C PHE A 198 6.75 9.76 -11.08
N ILE A 199 7.65 10.42 -10.36
CA ILE A 199 7.37 11.68 -9.65
C ILE A 199 7.44 12.91 -10.57
N LYS A 200 8.19 12.85 -11.68
CA LYS A 200 8.38 13.98 -12.61
C LYS A 200 7.12 14.77 -12.98
N PRO A 201 5.96 14.14 -13.30
CA PRO A 201 4.73 14.87 -13.63
C PRO A 201 4.19 15.74 -12.50
N TYR A 202 4.63 15.51 -11.26
CA TYR A 202 4.12 16.13 -10.03
C TYR A 202 5.13 17.10 -9.39
N LEU A 203 6.21 17.44 -10.10
CA LEU A 203 7.20 18.38 -9.59
C LEU A 203 6.84 19.81 -9.95
N SER A 204 6.95 20.71 -8.98
CA SER A 204 6.95 22.15 -9.23
C SER A 204 8.26 22.57 -9.90
N LYS A 205 8.29 23.80 -10.43
CA LYS A 205 9.52 24.42 -10.95
C LYS A 205 10.65 24.46 -9.91
N ASN A 206 10.32 24.46 -8.62
CA ASN A 206 11.28 24.51 -7.51
C ASN A 206 11.59 23.12 -6.93
N SER A 207 11.25 22.03 -7.65
CA SER A 207 11.43 20.64 -7.19
C SER A 207 10.66 20.26 -5.92
N SER A 208 9.61 21.01 -5.56
CA SER A 208 8.63 20.58 -4.57
C SER A 208 7.70 19.53 -5.18
N VAL A 209 7.20 18.59 -4.38
CA VAL A 209 6.37 17.48 -4.85
C VAL A 209 4.91 17.74 -4.53
N ALA A 210 4.02 17.59 -5.52
CA ALA A 210 2.59 17.73 -5.32
C ALA A 210 2.03 16.59 -4.44
N LYS A 211 0.98 16.88 -3.65
CA LYS A 211 0.32 15.87 -2.80
C LYS A 211 -0.18 14.66 -3.59
N SER A 212 -0.78 14.88 -4.75
CA SER A 212 -1.20 13.81 -5.67
C SER A 212 -0.03 12.91 -6.10
N GLY A 213 1.16 13.50 -6.31
CA GLY A 213 2.39 12.79 -6.64
C GLY A 213 2.90 11.90 -5.52
N LEU A 214 2.93 12.41 -4.28
CA LEU A 214 3.28 11.62 -3.09
C LEU A 214 2.31 10.48 -2.87
N PHE A 215 1.02 10.76 -3.02
CA PHE A 215 -0.04 9.77 -2.90
C PHE A 215 0.10 8.64 -3.92
N LEU A 216 0.25 8.95 -5.21
CA LEU A 216 0.40 7.93 -6.24
C LEU A 216 1.74 7.18 -6.13
N ASN A 217 2.81 7.85 -5.68
CA ASN A 217 4.09 7.20 -5.45
C ASN A 217 4.02 6.20 -4.30
N PHE A 218 3.27 6.51 -3.24
CA PHE A 218 2.98 5.53 -2.18
C PHE A 218 2.38 4.25 -2.76
N ILE A 219 1.32 4.36 -3.58
CA ILE A 219 0.68 3.19 -4.20
C ILE A 219 1.69 2.40 -5.04
N TYR A 220 2.41 3.10 -5.91
CA TYR A 220 3.34 2.47 -6.83
C TYR A 220 4.48 1.74 -6.10
N GLN A 221 5.11 2.39 -5.13
CA GLN A 221 6.25 1.83 -4.41
C GLN A 221 5.83 0.70 -3.47
N ASP A 222 4.66 0.78 -2.85
CA ASP A 222 4.14 -0.32 -2.03
C ASP A 222 3.91 -1.58 -2.88
N LEU A 223 3.21 -1.45 -4.02
CA LEU A 223 2.98 -2.59 -4.93
C LEU A 223 4.28 -3.14 -5.51
N LYS A 224 5.20 -2.25 -5.90
CA LYS A 224 6.51 -2.64 -6.41
C LYS A 224 7.31 -3.39 -5.35
N SER A 225 7.36 -2.89 -4.12
CA SER A 225 8.05 -3.55 -3.00
C SER A 225 7.44 -4.91 -2.68
N GLN A 226 6.11 -5.04 -2.72
CA GLN A 226 5.44 -6.34 -2.57
C GLN A 226 5.84 -7.34 -3.67
N ASN A 227 6.02 -6.88 -4.90
CA ASN A 227 6.45 -7.72 -6.01
C ASN A 227 7.92 -8.12 -5.89
N GLU A 228 8.80 -7.17 -5.56
CA GLU A 228 10.22 -7.42 -5.34
C GLU A 228 10.44 -8.35 -4.15
N ASN A 229 9.72 -8.15 -3.04
CA ASN A 229 9.74 -9.06 -1.91
C ASN A 229 9.25 -10.45 -2.31
N LYS A 230 8.14 -10.60 -3.05
CA LYS A 230 7.72 -11.93 -3.54
C LYS A 230 8.78 -12.62 -4.41
N ALA A 231 9.56 -11.87 -5.18
CA ALA A 231 10.60 -12.39 -6.05
C ALA A 231 11.92 -12.71 -5.30
N ASN A 232 12.25 -11.93 -4.27
CA ASN A 232 13.56 -11.93 -3.60
C ASN A 232 13.52 -12.52 -2.18
N PHE A 233 12.34 -12.81 -1.62
CA PHE A 233 12.25 -13.31 -0.25
C PHE A 233 12.73 -14.76 -0.17
N PHE A 234 13.69 -15.00 0.72
CA PHE A 234 14.38 -16.28 0.84
C PHE A 234 13.53 -17.39 1.46
N MET A 235 12.52 -17.03 2.25
CA MET A 235 11.40 -17.90 2.60
C MET A 235 10.25 -17.49 1.70
N ASN A 236 9.39 -18.40 1.23
CA ASN A 236 8.24 -17.92 0.47
C ASN A 236 7.34 -17.05 1.37
N PRO A 237 6.69 -15.98 0.89
CA PRO A 237 5.62 -15.29 1.64
C PRO A 237 4.45 -16.22 2.02
N VAL A 238 4.39 -17.40 1.40
CA VAL A 238 3.48 -18.51 1.75
C VAL A 238 3.96 -19.27 3.01
N GLU A 239 5.26 -19.28 3.31
CA GLU A 239 5.88 -19.91 4.49
C GLU A 239 5.87 -18.98 5.71
N LEU A 240 6.04 -17.66 5.53
CA LEU A 240 5.68 -16.69 6.56
C LEU A 240 4.15 -16.55 6.61
N SER A 241 3.53 -17.54 7.26
CA SER A 241 2.09 -17.65 7.42
C SER A 241 1.50 -16.35 7.99
N LEU A 242 0.19 -16.13 7.77
CA LEU A 242 -0.57 -15.09 8.48
C LEU A 242 -0.35 -15.11 10.01
N ASN A 243 0.11 -16.24 10.57
CA ASN A 243 0.42 -16.37 11.98
C ASN A 243 1.71 -15.65 12.37
N ALA A 244 2.74 -15.56 11.53
CA ALA A 244 4.01 -14.89 11.87
C ALA A 244 3.81 -13.45 12.39
N HIS A 245 2.87 -12.75 11.79
CA HIS A 245 2.49 -11.41 12.18
C HIS A 245 1.66 -11.37 13.47
N LYS A 246 0.69 -12.27 13.60
CA LYS A 246 -0.13 -12.39 14.81
C LYS A 246 0.71 -12.79 16.01
N ASP A 247 1.65 -13.72 15.81
CA ASP A 247 2.58 -14.20 16.82
C ASP A 247 3.49 -13.07 17.28
N PHE A 248 4.02 -12.27 16.36
CA PHE A 248 4.80 -11.08 16.69
C PHE A 248 4.04 -10.14 17.64
N TYR A 249 2.80 -9.76 17.30
CA TYR A 249 2.00 -8.90 18.18
C TYR A 249 1.57 -9.58 19.48
N ASN A 250 1.28 -10.88 19.47
CA ASN A 250 0.99 -11.62 20.70
C ASN A 250 2.19 -11.63 21.66
N LEU A 251 3.41 -11.70 21.14
CA LEU A 251 4.65 -11.61 21.92
C LEU A 251 4.87 -10.20 22.47
N LEU A 252 4.57 -9.16 21.68
CA LEU A 252 4.62 -7.77 22.15
C LEU A 252 3.61 -7.50 23.27
N ASP A 253 2.39 -8.03 23.15
CA ASP A 253 1.28 -7.86 24.09
C ASP A 253 1.40 -8.73 25.36
N ASN A 254 2.49 -9.47 25.56
CA ASN A 254 2.67 -10.45 26.66
C ASN A 254 1.66 -11.61 26.67
N LYS A 255 0.99 -11.90 25.55
CA LYS A 255 0.08 -13.06 25.47
C LYS A 255 0.86 -14.37 25.45
N ASN A 256 2.07 -14.35 24.88
CA ASN A 256 3.01 -15.46 24.83
C ASN A 256 4.40 -15.01 25.34
N SER A 257 5.16 -15.92 25.95
CA SER A 257 6.56 -15.67 26.32
C SER A 257 7.47 -15.81 25.10
N PHE A 258 8.35 -14.82 24.87
CA PHE A 258 9.36 -14.90 23.82
C PHE A 258 10.37 -16.02 24.08
N GLU A 259 10.73 -16.26 25.34
CA GLU A 259 11.63 -17.36 25.71
C GLU A 259 11.02 -18.72 25.36
N GLU A 260 9.74 -18.92 25.67
CA GLU A 260 9.02 -20.15 25.34
C GLU A 260 8.85 -20.30 23.83
N PHE A 261 8.58 -19.20 23.11
CA PHE A 261 8.52 -19.21 21.65
C PHE A 261 9.84 -19.70 21.03
N ILE A 262 10.99 -19.18 21.48
CA ILE A 262 12.30 -19.62 20.98
C ILE A 262 12.55 -21.08 21.33
N LYS A 263 12.20 -21.53 22.54
CA LYS A 263 12.34 -22.94 22.94
C LYS A 263 11.52 -23.87 22.06
N GLU A 264 10.26 -23.54 21.80
CA GLU A 264 9.38 -24.35 20.95
C GLU A 264 9.83 -24.35 19.48
N GLN A 265 10.27 -23.21 18.93
CA GLN A 265 10.84 -23.13 17.58
C GLN A 265 12.09 -23.99 17.38
N ASN A 266 12.79 -24.35 18.47
CA ASN A 266 14.05 -25.11 18.44
C ASN A 266 13.93 -26.53 19.04
N LYS A 267 12.71 -26.98 19.35
CA LYS A 267 12.46 -28.24 20.06
C LYS A 267 12.70 -29.48 19.20
N GLU A 268 12.14 -29.49 17.99
CA GLU A 268 12.22 -30.63 17.07
C GLU A 268 13.33 -30.47 16.02
N LYS A 269 13.50 -29.25 15.51
CA LYS A 269 14.55 -28.87 14.55
C LYS A 269 15.17 -27.54 14.99
N MET A 270 16.48 -27.37 14.80
CA MET A 270 17.15 -26.08 14.94
C MET A 270 16.44 -25.07 14.04
N SER A 271 15.97 -23.95 14.58
CA SER A 271 15.42 -22.86 13.79
C SER A 271 16.49 -22.29 12.86
N PHE A 272 16.06 -21.66 11.76
CA PHE A 272 17.02 -21.01 10.85
C PHE A 272 17.83 -19.93 11.58
N ASP A 273 17.23 -19.24 12.55
CA ASP A 273 17.92 -18.24 13.35
C ASP A 273 19.05 -18.81 14.21
N LEU A 274 18.77 -19.90 14.93
CA LEU A 274 19.78 -20.60 15.70
C LEU A 274 20.86 -21.19 14.78
N TYR A 275 20.49 -21.66 13.59
CA TYR A 275 21.45 -22.12 12.58
C TYR A 275 22.40 -21.00 12.16
N LEU A 276 21.90 -19.81 11.85
CA LEU A 276 22.75 -18.66 11.52
C LEU A 276 23.68 -18.31 12.68
N TYR A 277 23.16 -18.29 13.91
CA TYR A 277 23.93 -18.00 15.11
C TYR A 277 25.08 -18.98 15.33
N VAL A 278 24.80 -20.30 15.28
CA VAL A 278 25.80 -21.35 15.46
C VAL A 278 26.89 -21.30 14.39
N ASN A 279 26.55 -20.87 13.17
CA ASN A 279 27.51 -20.70 12.08
C ASN A 279 28.23 -19.33 12.09
N GLY A 280 28.03 -18.52 13.14
CA GLY A 280 28.68 -17.21 13.28
C GLY A 280 28.23 -16.19 12.22
N VAL A 281 27.03 -16.36 11.68
CA VAL A 281 26.47 -15.48 10.65
C VAL A 281 25.69 -14.35 11.33
N ASP A 282 26.21 -13.13 11.22
CA ASP A 282 25.49 -11.94 11.67
C ASP A 282 24.37 -11.58 10.69
N LYS A 283 23.14 -11.98 11.03
CA LYS A 283 21.93 -11.66 10.26
C LYS A 283 21.68 -10.15 10.11
N ASN A 284 22.33 -9.28 10.88
CA ASN A 284 22.16 -7.82 10.78
C ASN A 284 22.94 -7.18 9.63
N SER A 285 23.98 -7.85 9.13
CA SER A 285 24.92 -7.31 8.13
C SER A 285 24.93 -8.09 6.81
N VAL A 286 24.41 -9.32 6.80
CA VAL A 286 24.36 -10.16 5.60
C VAL A 286 23.29 -9.66 4.61
N ALA A 287 23.60 -9.73 3.32
CA ALA A 287 22.69 -9.39 2.23
C ALA A 287 21.63 -10.50 2.00
N ASP A 288 20.46 -10.12 1.49
CA ASP A 288 19.30 -11.02 1.41
C ASP A 288 19.55 -12.22 0.48
N ASP A 289 20.25 -12.02 -0.65
CA ASP A 289 20.65 -13.12 -1.56
C ASP A 289 21.52 -14.18 -0.86
N LYS A 290 22.38 -13.73 0.07
CA LYS A 290 23.23 -14.62 0.86
C LYS A 290 22.43 -15.31 1.97
N LEU A 291 21.47 -14.62 2.60
CA LEU A 291 20.51 -15.26 3.51
C LEU A 291 19.68 -16.33 2.77
N ALA A 292 19.32 -16.09 1.51
CA ALA A 292 18.63 -17.07 0.67
C ALA A 292 19.43 -18.34 0.44
N LEU A 293 20.70 -18.19 0.07
CA LEU A 293 21.59 -19.32 -0.10
C LEU A 293 21.76 -20.12 1.21
N LEU A 294 21.94 -19.42 2.33
CA LEU A 294 22.05 -20.05 3.66
C LEU A 294 20.74 -20.75 4.07
N PHE A 295 19.60 -20.18 3.74
CA PHE A 295 18.30 -20.81 3.99
C PHE A 295 18.15 -22.10 3.18
N GLN A 296 18.53 -22.11 1.91
CA GLN A 296 18.53 -23.33 1.09
C GLN A 296 19.47 -24.40 1.66
N GLN A 297 20.64 -24.00 2.17
CA GLN A 297 21.55 -24.93 2.86
C GLN A 297 20.90 -25.48 4.14
N TYR A 298 20.23 -24.63 4.92
CA TYR A 298 19.49 -25.00 6.12
C TYR A 298 18.29 -25.94 5.85
N VAL A 299 17.55 -25.74 4.76
CA VAL A 299 16.45 -26.64 4.36
C VAL A 299 16.99 -28.04 4.06
N ASN A 300 18.11 -28.11 3.35
CA ASN A 300 18.80 -29.36 3.03
C ASN A 300 19.58 -29.95 4.22
N TYR A 301 19.72 -29.19 5.31
CA TYR A 301 20.42 -29.63 6.50
C TYR A 301 19.62 -30.71 7.23
N GLN A 302 20.04 -31.95 7.05
CA GLN A 302 19.62 -33.07 7.89
C GLN A 302 20.58 -33.16 9.08
N HIS A 303 20.10 -32.91 10.29
CA HIS A 303 20.89 -33.19 11.47
C HIS A 303 20.17 -34.07 12.46
N ASN A 304 20.80 -35.21 12.74
CA ASN A 304 20.55 -36.12 13.85
C ASN A 304 21.14 -35.54 15.15
N ILE A 305 20.92 -34.26 15.45
CA ILE A 305 21.27 -33.69 16.75
C ILE A 305 20.06 -33.86 17.66
N ASN A 306 20.26 -34.43 18.85
CA ASN A 306 19.25 -34.35 19.89
C ASN A 306 19.17 -32.90 20.39
N LEU A 307 18.26 -32.12 19.80
CA LEU A 307 18.13 -30.68 20.05
C LEU A 307 17.66 -30.37 21.46
N GLN A 308 16.95 -31.30 22.09
CA GLN A 308 16.56 -31.17 23.48
C GLN A 308 17.79 -31.20 24.39
N ASP A 309 18.75 -32.10 24.13
CA ASP A 309 20.01 -32.15 24.86
C ASP A 309 20.89 -30.93 24.55
N PHE A 310 20.94 -30.49 23.29
CA PHE A 310 21.66 -29.27 22.90
C PHE A 310 21.10 -28.03 23.62
N ALA A 311 19.78 -27.83 23.60
CA ALA A 311 19.14 -26.69 24.26
C ALA A 311 19.34 -26.70 25.78
N ASN A 312 19.41 -27.88 26.39
CA ASN A 312 19.53 -28.02 27.85
C ASN A 312 20.99 -28.01 28.36
N SER A 313 21.98 -28.32 27.52
CA SER A 313 23.38 -28.47 27.95
C SER A 313 24.37 -27.53 27.27
N SER A 314 23.97 -26.84 26.20
CA SER A 314 24.85 -26.00 25.41
C SER A 314 24.94 -24.57 25.96
N SER A 315 26.15 -24.14 26.32
CA SER A 315 26.44 -22.73 26.59
C SER A 315 26.13 -21.84 25.39
N ILE A 316 26.24 -22.36 24.16
CA ILE A 316 25.92 -21.64 22.92
C ILE A 316 24.43 -21.31 22.85
N PHE A 317 23.55 -22.26 23.23
CA PHE A 317 22.11 -22.00 23.24
C PHE A 317 21.72 -20.98 24.33
N GLY A 318 22.39 -21.03 25.49
CA GLY A 318 22.20 -20.03 26.55
C GLY A 318 22.58 -18.61 26.09
N LEU A 319 23.74 -18.46 25.42
CA LEU A 319 24.18 -17.17 24.86
C LEU A 319 23.23 -16.67 23.76
N TYR A 320 22.82 -17.55 22.86
CA TYR A 320 21.82 -17.25 21.82
C TYR A 320 20.49 -16.77 22.42
N MET A 321 20.00 -17.46 23.46
CA MET A 321 18.75 -17.10 24.13
C MET A 321 18.85 -15.72 24.79
N GLN A 322 19.97 -15.45 25.47
CA GLN A 322 20.22 -14.16 26.11
C GLN A 322 20.22 -13.02 25.08
N GLU A 323 20.97 -13.17 23.98
CA GLU A 323 21.03 -12.17 22.91
C GLU A 323 19.66 -11.95 22.24
N SER A 324 18.93 -13.04 21.99
CA SER A 324 17.59 -12.97 21.40
C SER A 324 16.60 -12.24 22.31
N LEU A 325 16.65 -12.50 23.62
CA LEU A 325 15.80 -11.84 24.61
C LEU A 325 16.12 -10.35 24.75
N GLU A 326 17.40 -9.98 24.72
CA GLU A 326 17.83 -8.58 24.79
C GLU A 326 17.36 -7.81 23.55
N ASN A 327 17.57 -8.37 22.36
CA ASN A 327 17.08 -7.82 21.09
C ASN A 327 15.55 -7.65 21.07
N PHE A 328 14.80 -8.66 21.51
CA PHE A 328 13.34 -8.58 21.55
C PHE A 328 12.84 -7.58 22.61
N SER A 329 13.52 -7.50 23.75
CA SER A 329 13.19 -6.54 24.81
C SER A 329 13.32 -5.10 24.32
N GLN A 330 14.34 -4.81 23.50
CA GLN A 330 14.49 -3.50 22.85
C GLN A 330 13.29 -3.19 21.94
N ILE A 331 12.91 -4.12 21.06
CA ILE A 331 11.75 -3.94 20.14
C ILE A 331 10.47 -3.67 20.94
N LYS A 332 10.28 -4.38 22.05
CA LYS A 332 9.12 -4.25 22.92
C LYS A 332 9.09 -2.93 23.68
N GLN A 333 10.24 -2.44 24.13
CA GLN A 333 10.35 -1.13 24.74
C GLN A 333 10.01 -0.04 23.73
N GLU A 334 10.56 -0.12 22.51
CA GLU A 334 10.26 0.81 21.41
C GLU A 334 8.75 0.83 21.09
N TYR A 335 8.12 -0.34 20.95
CA TYR A 335 6.68 -0.48 20.74
C TYR A 335 5.87 0.22 21.85
N SER A 336 6.26 0.01 23.12
CA SER A 336 5.57 0.59 24.26
C SER A 336 5.70 2.12 24.31
N THR A 337 6.83 2.67 23.86
CA THR A 337 7.06 4.13 23.82
C THR A 337 6.41 4.85 22.63
N GLN A 338 6.11 4.11 21.55
CA GLN A 338 5.55 4.67 20.31
C GLN A 338 4.02 4.58 20.24
N ASN A 339 3.40 3.77 21.10
CA ASN A 339 1.96 3.62 21.18
C ASN A 339 1.30 4.78 21.92
N ASP A 340 1.22 5.93 21.26
CA ASP A 340 0.28 6.98 21.64
C ASP A 340 -1.14 6.49 21.35
N GLU A 341 -1.83 6.04 22.40
CA GLU A 341 -3.17 5.44 22.31
C GLU A 341 -4.19 6.43 21.72
N GLU A 342 -4.12 7.72 22.06
CA GLU A 342 -5.02 8.74 21.53
C GLU A 342 -4.81 8.92 20.02
N LYS A 343 -3.54 8.98 19.60
CA LYS A 343 -3.18 9.08 18.18
C LYS A 343 -3.64 7.86 17.38
N LEU A 344 -3.49 6.65 17.94
CA LEU A 344 -3.93 5.40 17.31
C LEU A 344 -5.46 5.34 17.18
N ILE A 345 -6.20 5.69 18.24
CA ILE A 345 -7.67 5.73 18.22
C ILE A 345 -8.14 6.68 17.12
N LYS A 346 -7.63 7.92 17.10
CA LYS A 346 -8.02 8.92 16.11
C LYS A 346 -7.70 8.50 14.67
N ALA A 347 -6.52 7.92 14.44
CA ALA A 347 -6.15 7.43 13.12
C ALA A 347 -7.09 6.31 12.64
N ASN A 348 -7.44 5.38 13.52
CA ASN A 348 -8.35 4.28 13.21
C ASN A 348 -9.78 4.75 12.96
N GLU A 349 -10.29 5.69 13.76
CA GLU A 349 -11.60 6.31 13.54
C GLU A 349 -11.66 7.03 12.20
N ASN A 350 -10.67 7.87 11.89
CA ASN A 350 -10.58 8.59 10.62
C ASN A 350 -10.57 7.65 9.42
N LYS A 351 -9.79 6.57 9.50
CA LYS A 351 -9.68 5.56 8.45
C LYS A 351 -10.98 4.80 8.24
N SER A 352 -11.63 4.39 9.34
CA SER A 352 -12.92 3.68 9.30
C SER A 352 -14.02 4.55 8.69
N GLN A 353 -14.13 5.80 9.14
CA GLN A 353 -15.10 6.77 8.61
C GLN A 353 -14.90 7.04 7.12
N ALA A 354 -13.64 7.16 6.66
CA ALA A 354 -13.33 7.36 5.25
C ALA A 354 -13.78 6.16 4.39
N MET A 355 -13.52 4.94 4.85
CA MET A 355 -13.95 3.72 4.17
C MET A 355 -15.48 3.58 4.14
N ASP A 356 -16.15 3.80 5.26
CA ASP A 356 -17.61 3.75 5.34
C ASP A 356 -18.26 4.78 4.42
N TYR A 357 -17.72 5.99 4.38
CA TYR A 357 -18.18 7.03 3.48
C TYR A 357 -18.03 6.63 2.01
N PHE A 358 -16.87 6.07 1.63
CA PHE A 358 -16.62 5.56 0.27
C PHE A 358 -17.59 4.43 -0.10
N LEU A 359 -17.76 3.43 0.76
CA LEU A 359 -18.67 2.30 0.51
C LEU A 359 -20.12 2.75 0.39
N ASN A 360 -20.57 3.67 1.24
CA ASN A 360 -21.92 4.24 1.17
C ASN A 360 -22.13 5.04 -0.11
N HIS A 361 -21.14 5.82 -0.55
CA HIS A 361 -21.19 6.54 -1.83
C HIS A 361 -21.29 5.57 -3.01
N ARG A 362 -20.46 4.51 -3.03
CA ARG A 362 -20.47 3.46 -4.07
C ARG A 362 -21.82 2.76 -4.15
N LYS A 363 -22.42 2.41 -3.01
CA LYS A 363 -23.77 1.81 -2.95
C LYS A 363 -24.83 2.73 -3.57
N LYS A 364 -24.81 4.03 -3.24
CA LYS A 364 -25.73 5.02 -3.82
C LYS A 364 -25.56 5.16 -5.32
N GLN A 365 -24.32 5.25 -5.80
CA GLN A 365 -24.01 5.34 -7.23
C GLN A 365 -24.48 4.09 -7.99
N ALA A 366 -24.25 2.89 -7.45
CA ALA A 366 -24.75 1.66 -8.04
C ALA A 366 -26.28 1.62 -8.11
N GLY A 367 -26.96 2.13 -7.07
CA GLY A 367 -28.41 2.28 -7.05
C GLY A 367 -28.93 3.21 -8.16
N LEU A 368 -28.30 4.39 -8.32
CA LEU A 368 -28.64 5.33 -9.39
C LEU A 368 -28.43 4.71 -10.78
N ASN A 369 -27.32 4.00 -10.99
CA ASN A 369 -27.03 3.33 -12.26
C ASN A 369 -28.06 2.25 -12.59
N LYS A 370 -28.54 1.49 -11.59
CA LYS A 370 -29.63 0.53 -11.78
C LYS A 370 -30.91 1.22 -12.24
N ILE A 371 -31.29 2.33 -11.60
CA ILE A 371 -32.47 3.12 -11.96
C ILE A 371 -32.35 3.66 -13.39
N LEU A 372 -31.20 4.26 -13.74
CA LEU A 372 -30.94 4.79 -15.08
C LEU A 372 -31.02 3.70 -16.15
N ASN A 373 -30.41 2.53 -15.90
CA ASN A 373 -30.47 1.41 -16.82
C ASN A 373 -31.89 0.88 -17.01
N SER A 374 -32.68 0.76 -15.93
CA SER A 374 -34.09 0.38 -16.04
C SER A 374 -34.90 1.39 -16.85
N TYR A 375 -34.62 2.68 -16.70
CA TYR A 375 -35.28 3.73 -17.48
C TYR A 375 -34.91 3.67 -18.97
N LEU A 376 -33.62 3.49 -19.28
CA LEU A 376 -33.15 3.34 -20.65
C LEU A 376 -33.72 2.08 -21.32
N GLN A 377 -33.81 0.96 -20.59
CA GLN A 377 -34.42 -0.27 -21.09
C GLN A 377 -35.93 -0.14 -21.32
N ALA A 378 -36.62 0.71 -20.55
CA ALA A 378 -38.04 0.98 -20.78
C ALA A 378 -38.31 1.93 -21.96
N MET A 379 -37.28 2.66 -22.42
CA MET A 379 -37.35 3.57 -23.57
C MET A 379 -36.86 2.95 -24.89
N ALA A 380 -36.06 1.88 -24.82
CA ALA A 380 -35.64 1.09 -25.96
C ALA A 380 -36.75 0.11 -26.37
#